data_AF-A0A7N2LR47-F1
#
_entry.id   AF-A0A7N2LR47-F1
#
_cell.length_a   1.000
_cell.length_b   1.000
_cell.length_c   1.000
_cell.angle_alpha   90.00
_cell.angle_beta   90.00
_cell.angle_gamma   90.00
#
_symmetry.space_group_name_H-M   'P 1'
#
loop_
_entity.id
_entity.type
_entity.pdbx_description
1 polymer ?
#
loop_
_entity_poly.entity_id
_entity_poly.type
_entity_poly.pdbx_seq_one_letter_code
_entity_poly.pdbx_strand_id
1 'polypeptide(L)'
;MVTSTCIDSFKFRTSQLRRLHLVCCYYNTDKKLSELAAKLPLLEELDMTISSLSEESLEAFGRCCPLLKSLIWNQLWDGRPPIHIEGDQEFDDEGEALAIAKNMPELRHLQLIGNKVTNDGLQAILDGCPHLESLDIRKCFNITLSGNLGKRCAERIKNLRHPNDSTHDYGFMAEISDYGSF
;
A
#
# COMPACT_ATOMS: atom_id res chain seq x y z
N MET A 1 15.40 1.43 14.70
CA MET A 1 14.91 0.13 15.19
C MET A 1 13.89 -0.32 14.18
N VAL A 2 14.26 -1.25 13.30
CA VAL A 2 13.37 -1.88 12.29
C VAL A 2 12.91 -3.17 12.94
N THR A 3 11.61 -3.35 13.15
CA THR A 3 11.06 -4.56 13.78
C THR A 3 10.33 -5.37 12.72
N SER A 4 11.00 -6.35 12.12
CA SER A 4 10.34 -7.40 11.34
C SER A 4 9.85 -8.47 12.30
N THR A 5 8.55 -8.48 12.61
CA THR A 5 7.92 -9.52 13.47
C THR A 5 6.39 -9.52 13.30
N CYS A 6 5.78 -10.71 13.30
CA CYS A 6 4.33 -10.88 13.40
C CYS A 6 3.77 -10.23 14.68
N ILE A 7 2.59 -9.59 14.57
CA ILE A 7 1.95 -8.79 15.63
C ILE A 7 1.83 -9.56 16.96
N ASP A 8 1.66 -10.88 16.90
CA ASP A 8 1.46 -11.77 18.06
C ASP A 8 2.66 -11.84 19.03
N SER A 9 3.84 -11.38 18.62
CA SER A 9 5.04 -11.38 19.48
C SER A 9 5.24 -10.09 20.30
N PHE A 10 4.34 -9.10 20.19
CA PHE A 10 4.56 -7.78 20.79
C PHE A 10 3.96 -7.59 22.19
N LYS A 11 4.85 -7.44 23.19
CA LYS A 11 4.61 -6.61 24.39
C LYS A 11 5.31 -5.26 24.19
N PHE A 12 4.58 -4.24 23.75
CA PHE A 12 5.21 -2.96 23.38
C PHE A 12 4.97 -1.82 24.37
N ARG A 13 6.02 -1.00 24.56
CA ARG A 13 5.96 0.40 24.98
C ARG A 13 6.25 1.27 23.73
N THR A 14 5.26 1.63 22.90
CA THR A 14 5.50 2.14 21.51
C THR A 14 5.08 3.56 21.16
N SER A 15 5.03 4.48 22.11
CA SER A 15 4.68 5.87 21.78
C SER A 15 5.71 6.63 20.92
N GLN A 16 6.87 6.03 20.58
CA GLN A 16 7.98 6.71 19.89
C GLN A 16 8.40 6.08 18.55
N LEU A 17 7.68 5.04 18.08
CA LEU A 17 8.06 4.37 16.84
C LEU A 17 7.67 5.24 15.63
N ARG A 18 8.65 5.51 14.76
CA ARG A 18 8.46 6.35 13.56
C ARG A 18 8.43 5.55 12.25
N ARG A 19 8.91 4.31 12.26
CA ARG A 19 8.91 3.41 11.10
C ARG A 19 8.50 2.02 11.54
N LEU A 20 7.54 1.43 10.83
CA LEU A 20 7.04 0.09 11.07
C LEU A 20 7.13 -0.68 9.75
N HIS A 21 7.75 -1.86 9.80
CA HIS A 21 7.89 -2.75 8.67
C HIS A 21 7.36 -4.13 9.06
N LEU A 22 6.30 -4.58 8.40
CA LEU A 22 5.65 -5.87 8.64
C LEU A 22 5.62 -6.65 7.32
N VAL A 23 6.09 -7.90 7.36
CA VAL A 23 6.20 -8.78 6.21
C VAL A 23 5.36 -10.03 6.44
N CYS A 24 4.70 -10.55 5.40
CA CYS A 24 3.98 -11.83 5.41
C CYS A 24 2.91 -11.95 6.51
N CYS A 25 2.15 -10.88 6.73
CA CYS A 25 1.16 -10.78 7.79
C CYS A 25 -0.24 -11.27 7.36
N TYR A 26 -0.36 -12.55 6.99
CA TYR A 26 -1.60 -13.14 6.44
C TYR A 26 -2.71 -13.43 7.46
N TYR A 27 -2.41 -13.42 8.75
CA TYR A 27 -3.36 -13.82 9.82
C TYR A 27 -3.75 -12.68 10.77
N ASN A 28 -3.39 -11.43 10.44
CA ASN A 28 -3.83 -10.29 11.25
C ASN A 28 -5.24 -9.92 10.86
N THR A 29 -6.14 -9.91 11.84
CA THR A 29 -7.47 -9.33 11.66
C THR A 29 -7.38 -7.81 11.67
N ASP A 30 -8.31 -7.13 11.00
CA ASP A 30 -8.38 -5.67 10.97
C ASP A 30 -8.40 -5.06 12.35
N LYS A 31 -9.04 -5.74 13.31
CA LYS A 31 -9.01 -5.36 14.72
C LYS A 31 -7.58 -5.25 15.28
N LYS A 32 -6.69 -6.21 15.00
CA LYS A 32 -5.31 -6.18 15.49
C LYS A 32 -4.51 -5.03 14.86
N LEU A 33 -4.73 -4.78 13.57
CA LEU A 33 -4.07 -3.69 12.85
C LEU A 33 -4.56 -2.32 13.35
N SER A 34 -5.86 -2.17 13.58
CA SER A 34 -6.45 -0.97 14.18
C SER A 34 -5.94 -0.70 15.59
N GLU A 35 -5.85 -1.72 16.45
CA GLU A 35 -5.26 -1.60 17.79
C GLU A 35 -3.76 -1.24 17.75
N LEU A 36 -3.04 -1.70 16.72
CA LEU A 36 -1.65 -1.34 16.49
C LEU A 36 -1.52 0.11 16.04
N ALA A 37 -2.30 0.53 15.05
CA ALA A 37 -2.33 1.90 14.53
C ALA A 37 -2.58 2.91 15.67
N ALA A 38 -3.54 2.62 16.56
CA ALA A 38 -3.86 3.47 17.72
C ALA A 38 -2.69 3.66 18.70
N LYS A 39 -1.69 2.76 18.70
CA LYS A 39 -0.50 2.81 19.57
C LYS A 39 0.69 3.51 18.91
N LEU A 40 0.55 3.97 17.67
CA LEU A 40 1.65 4.48 16.84
C LEU A 40 1.41 5.92 16.33
N PRO A 41 1.08 6.90 17.19
CA PRO A 41 0.73 8.25 16.76
C PRO A 41 1.88 9.03 16.10
N LEU A 42 3.13 8.57 16.26
CA LEU A 42 4.33 9.18 15.68
C LEU A 42 4.85 8.46 14.42
N LEU A 43 4.09 7.50 13.89
CA LEU A 43 4.49 6.75 12.71
C LEU A 43 4.57 7.65 11.48
N GLU A 44 5.71 7.61 10.80
CA GLU A 44 5.95 8.33 9.54
C GLU A 44 6.04 7.39 8.34
N GLU A 45 6.42 6.14 8.56
CA GLU A 45 6.61 5.14 7.50
C GLU A 45 5.96 3.83 7.92
N LEU A 46 5.05 3.36 7.07
CA LEU A 46 4.42 2.06 7.17
C LEU A 46 4.81 1.24 5.94
N ASP A 47 5.47 0.13 6.16
CA ASP A 47 5.78 -0.86 5.14
C ASP A 47 5.07 -2.17 5.49
N MET A 48 4.18 -2.57 4.59
CA MET A 48 3.32 -3.75 4.65
C MET A 48 3.53 -4.54 3.36
N THR A 49 4.74 -5.06 3.17
CA THR A 49 5.08 -5.86 2.00
C THR A 49 4.47 -7.26 2.09
N ILE A 50 3.69 -7.64 1.08
CA ILE A 50 2.99 -8.95 0.97
C ILE A 50 2.14 -9.24 2.20
N SER A 51 1.28 -8.29 2.51
CA SER A 51 0.32 -8.39 3.60
C SER A 51 -1.02 -7.85 3.12
N SER A 52 -2.11 -8.48 3.55
CA SER A 52 -3.45 -7.97 3.26
C SER A 52 -3.72 -6.79 4.19
N LEU A 53 -3.82 -5.58 3.64
CA LEU A 53 -4.46 -4.46 4.32
C LEU A 53 -5.86 -4.34 3.73
N SER A 54 -6.88 -4.44 4.56
CA SER A 54 -8.23 -4.08 4.14
C SER A 54 -8.40 -2.56 4.14
N GLU A 55 -9.53 -2.12 3.59
CA GLU A 55 -10.02 -0.75 3.73
C GLU A 55 -10.01 -0.29 5.20
N GLU A 56 -10.58 -1.08 6.11
CA GLU A 56 -10.68 -0.75 7.55
C GLU A 56 -9.29 -0.53 8.17
N SER A 57 -8.35 -1.40 7.84
CA SER A 57 -6.96 -1.30 8.31
C SER A 57 -6.27 -0.03 7.80
N LEU A 58 -6.42 0.29 6.51
CA LEU A 58 -5.87 1.52 5.92
C LEU A 58 -6.48 2.77 6.54
N GLU A 59 -7.80 2.79 6.77
CA GLU A 59 -8.47 3.89 7.46
C GLU A 59 -7.92 4.07 8.88
N ALA A 60 -7.72 2.97 9.62
CA ALA A 60 -7.20 3.04 10.97
C ALA A 60 -5.78 3.63 11.01
N PHE A 61 -4.89 3.19 10.11
CA PHE A 61 -3.56 3.78 10.01
C PHE A 61 -3.61 5.27 9.62
N GLY A 62 -4.44 5.65 8.64
CA GLY A 62 -4.57 7.05 8.25
C GLY A 62 -5.13 7.93 9.37
N ARG A 63 -6.14 7.46 10.11
CA ARG A 63 -6.73 8.20 11.23
C ARG A 63 -5.83 8.29 12.46
N CYS A 64 -5.11 7.21 12.78
CA CYS A 64 -4.32 7.14 14.01
C CYS A 64 -2.86 7.61 13.85
N CYS A 65 -2.35 7.66 12.61
CA CYS A 65 -0.96 8.03 12.32
C CYS A 65 -0.90 9.33 11.49
N PRO A 66 -1.18 10.51 12.09
CA PRO A 66 -1.28 11.77 11.35
C PRO A 66 0.06 12.26 10.76
N LEU A 67 1.18 11.65 11.14
CA LEU A 67 2.51 11.97 10.61
C LEU A 67 2.95 11.03 9.48
N LEU A 68 2.08 10.12 9.03
CA LEU A 68 2.39 9.14 8.00
C LEU A 68 2.68 9.81 6.66
N LYS A 69 3.91 9.65 6.19
CA LYS A 69 4.44 10.26 4.95
C LYS A 69 4.80 9.22 3.90
N SER A 70 5.05 7.99 4.31
CA SER A 70 5.47 6.92 3.41
C SER A 70 4.67 5.65 3.66
N LEU A 71 4.02 5.16 2.61
CA LEU A 71 3.30 3.90 2.60
C LEU A 71 3.91 2.99 1.53
N ILE A 72 4.43 1.85 1.96
CA ILE A 72 4.87 0.76 1.09
C ILE A 72 3.87 -0.37 1.27
N TRP A 73 3.07 -0.63 0.24
CA TRP A 73 2.00 -1.63 0.28
C TRP A 73 1.98 -2.44 -1.02
N ASN A 74 2.84 -3.44 -1.05
CA ASN A 74 3.04 -4.30 -2.22
C ASN A 74 2.15 -5.53 -2.14
N GLN A 75 1.57 -5.92 -3.28
CA GLN A 75 0.74 -7.11 -3.46
C GLN A 75 1.37 -8.06 -4.49
N LEU A 76 0.88 -9.29 -4.53
CA LEU A 76 1.27 -10.31 -5.51
C LEU A 76 0.17 -10.56 -6.54
N TRP A 77 -0.51 -9.51 -7.01
CA TRP A 77 -1.49 -9.69 -8.07
C TRP A 77 -0.78 -10.12 -9.37
N ASP A 78 -1.24 -11.23 -9.95
CA ASP A 78 -0.65 -11.84 -11.14
C ASP A 78 -1.22 -11.27 -12.45
N GLY A 79 -2.01 -10.19 -12.36
CA GLY A 79 -2.63 -9.54 -13.51
C GLY A 79 -3.84 -10.28 -14.08
N ARG A 80 -4.24 -11.42 -13.48
CA ARG A 80 -5.44 -12.12 -13.93
C ARG A 80 -6.68 -11.38 -13.45
N PRO A 81 -7.70 -11.24 -14.30
CA PRO A 81 -9.00 -10.78 -13.83
C PRO A 81 -9.49 -11.73 -12.73
N PRO A 82 -10.25 -11.23 -11.74
CA PRO A 82 -10.92 -12.09 -10.77
C PRO A 82 -11.66 -13.21 -11.51
N ILE A 83 -11.66 -14.41 -10.95
CA ILE A 83 -12.51 -15.48 -11.46
C ILE A 83 -13.95 -15.06 -11.14
N HIS A 84 -14.60 -14.38 -12.09
CA HIS A 84 -16.00 -14.01 -11.97
C HIS A 84 -16.83 -15.30 -12.11
N ILE A 85 -17.49 -15.70 -11.03
CA ILE A 85 -18.56 -16.68 -11.11
C ILE A 85 -19.78 -15.91 -11.63
N GLU A 86 -20.47 -16.42 -12.67
CA GLU A 86 -21.66 -15.78 -13.22
C GLU A 86 -22.66 -15.45 -12.10
N GLY A 87 -22.92 -14.16 -11.87
CA GLY A 87 -23.82 -13.67 -10.82
C GLY A 87 -23.14 -12.79 -9.75
N ASP A 88 -21.82 -12.74 -9.71
CA ASP A 88 -21.10 -11.81 -8.83
C ASP A 88 -21.19 -10.38 -9.38
N GLN A 89 -21.72 -9.48 -8.56
CA GLN A 89 -21.71 -8.04 -8.80
C GLN A 89 -20.25 -7.59 -8.88
N GLU A 90 -19.88 -6.71 -9.84
CA GLU A 90 -18.58 -6.03 -9.83
C GLU A 90 -18.40 -5.39 -8.46
N PHE A 91 -17.60 -6.02 -7.60
CA PHE A 91 -17.25 -5.44 -6.31
C PHE A 91 -16.43 -4.19 -6.60
N ASP A 92 -16.83 -3.08 -6.00
CA ASP A 92 -16.12 -1.81 -6.08
C ASP A 92 -14.72 -2.00 -5.46
N ASP A 93 -13.76 -2.32 -6.32
CA ASP A 93 -12.39 -2.70 -5.96
C ASP A 93 -11.51 -1.48 -5.56
N GLU A 94 -12.15 -0.33 -5.31
CA GLU A 94 -11.52 0.94 -4.98
C GLU A 94 -11.53 1.29 -3.48
N GLY A 95 -12.09 0.44 -2.63
CA GLY A 95 -12.19 0.68 -1.18
C GLY A 95 -10.84 1.05 -0.56
N GLU A 96 -9.78 0.31 -0.87
CA GLU A 96 -8.45 0.59 -0.33
C GLU A 96 -7.83 1.89 -0.88
N ALA A 97 -8.03 2.19 -2.17
CA ALA A 97 -7.56 3.45 -2.76
C ALA A 97 -8.29 4.65 -2.15
N LEU A 98 -9.60 4.53 -1.92
CA LEU A 98 -10.42 5.53 -1.24
C LEU A 98 -10.02 5.70 0.23
N ALA A 99 -9.68 4.62 0.94
CA ALA A 99 -9.19 4.71 2.31
C ALA A 99 -7.88 5.49 2.39
N ILE A 100 -6.94 5.24 1.49
CA ILE A 100 -5.69 6.01 1.39
C ILE A 100 -6.01 7.49 1.10
N ALA A 101 -6.80 7.75 0.06
CA ALA A 101 -7.15 9.10 -0.38
C ALA A 101 -7.80 9.93 0.74
N LYS A 102 -8.75 9.34 1.48
CA LYS A 102 -9.52 10.07 2.51
C LYS A 102 -8.74 10.27 3.81
N ASN A 103 -7.84 9.34 4.15
CA ASN A 103 -7.27 9.28 5.51
C ASN A 103 -5.76 9.58 5.55
N MET A 104 -5.06 9.70 4.41
CA MET A 104 -3.61 9.93 4.37
C MET A 104 -3.21 11.19 3.57
N PRO A 105 -3.71 12.40 3.94
CA PRO A 105 -3.45 13.62 3.17
C PRO A 105 -1.98 14.09 3.18
N GLU A 106 -1.21 13.69 4.20
CA GLU A 106 0.20 14.06 4.37
C GLU A 106 1.18 13.12 3.63
N LEU A 107 0.65 12.14 2.88
CA LEU A 107 1.44 11.16 2.17
C LEU A 107 2.32 11.82 1.09
N ARG A 108 3.59 11.44 1.06
CA ARG A 108 4.63 11.94 0.14
C ARG A 108 5.21 10.83 -0.72
N HIS A 109 5.27 9.62 -0.19
CA HIS A 109 5.79 8.44 -0.88
C HIS A 109 4.76 7.32 -0.82
N LEU A 110 4.40 6.79 -1.98
CA LEU A 110 3.49 5.66 -2.12
C LEU A 110 4.08 4.62 -3.06
N GLN A 111 4.20 3.40 -2.58
CA GLN A 111 4.64 2.25 -3.36
C GLN A 111 3.57 1.16 -3.32
N LEU A 112 3.10 0.75 -4.50
CA LEU A 112 1.98 -0.15 -4.71
C LEU A 112 2.35 -1.33 -5.62
N ILE A 113 3.58 -1.84 -5.55
CA ILE A 113 4.06 -2.81 -6.54
C ILE A 113 3.13 -4.04 -6.56
N GLY A 114 2.65 -4.41 -7.74
CA GLY A 114 1.78 -5.57 -7.95
C GLY A 114 0.39 -5.44 -7.35
N ASN A 115 -0.09 -4.22 -7.12
CA ASN A 115 -1.44 -3.94 -6.62
C ASN A 115 -2.47 -3.88 -7.77
N LYS A 116 -3.75 -4.10 -7.44
CA LYS A 116 -4.87 -4.13 -8.40
C LYS A 116 -5.51 -2.76 -8.67
N VAL A 117 -5.01 -1.70 -8.03
CA VAL A 117 -5.48 -0.31 -8.17
C VAL A 117 -5.72 0.06 -9.63
N THR A 118 -6.88 0.67 -9.91
CA THR A 118 -7.24 1.12 -11.27
C THR A 118 -6.91 2.60 -11.49
N ASN A 119 -7.24 3.12 -12.68
CA ASN A 119 -7.13 4.55 -12.97
C ASN A 119 -8.00 5.41 -12.03
N ASP A 120 -9.18 4.94 -11.64
CA ASP A 120 -10.11 5.69 -10.79
C ASP A 120 -9.58 5.75 -9.35
N GLY A 121 -9.07 4.63 -8.82
CA GLY A 121 -8.34 4.59 -7.56
C GLY A 121 -7.13 5.50 -7.53
N LEU A 122 -6.30 5.46 -8.59
CA LEU A 122 -5.14 6.34 -8.68
C LEU A 122 -5.58 7.82 -8.73
N GLN A 123 -6.66 8.14 -9.44
CA GLN A 123 -7.21 9.49 -9.45
C GLN A 123 -7.66 9.93 -8.06
N ALA A 124 -8.40 9.08 -7.34
CA ALA A 124 -8.82 9.36 -5.96
C ALA A 124 -7.62 9.61 -5.05
N ILE A 125 -6.57 8.78 -5.13
CA ILE A 125 -5.33 8.97 -4.36
C ILE A 125 -4.68 10.32 -4.70
N LEU A 126 -4.58 10.68 -5.98
CA LEU A 126 -4.01 11.98 -6.37
C LEU A 126 -4.84 13.17 -5.89
N ASP A 127 -6.16 13.00 -5.77
CA ASP A 127 -7.09 14.01 -5.23
C ASP A 127 -6.94 14.15 -3.71
N GLY A 128 -6.85 13.02 -2.99
CA GLY A 128 -6.78 12.97 -1.54
C GLY A 128 -5.39 13.20 -0.93
N CYS A 129 -4.32 12.91 -1.68
CA CYS A 129 -2.93 13.07 -1.25
C CYS A 129 -2.24 14.22 -2.01
N PRO A 130 -2.47 15.49 -1.62
CA PRO A 130 -1.94 16.66 -2.33
C PRO A 130 -0.40 16.73 -2.32
N HIS A 131 0.25 16.16 -1.30
CA HIS A 131 1.70 16.22 -1.08
C HIS A 131 2.49 15.07 -1.69
N LEU A 132 1.82 14.17 -2.42
CA LEU A 132 2.46 13.00 -3.02
C LEU A 132 3.50 13.43 -4.06
N GLU A 133 4.75 13.01 -3.88
CA GLU A 133 5.88 13.37 -4.75
C GLU A 133 6.62 12.15 -5.31
N SER A 134 6.45 10.98 -4.71
CA SER A 134 6.99 9.71 -5.19
C SER A 134 5.88 8.68 -5.30
N LEU A 135 5.75 8.08 -6.48
CA LEU A 135 4.76 7.06 -6.78
C LEU A 135 5.43 5.90 -7.51
N ASP A 136 5.30 4.71 -6.97
CA ASP A 136 5.76 3.49 -7.60
C ASP A 136 4.58 2.52 -7.79
N ILE A 137 4.22 2.33 -9.06
CA ILE A 137 3.08 1.50 -9.49
C ILE A 137 3.53 0.38 -10.43
N ARG A 138 4.78 -0.09 -10.29
CA ARG A 138 5.26 -1.23 -11.07
C ARG A 138 4.35 -2.44 -10.87
N LYS A 139 4.09 -3.18 -11.94
CA LYS A 139 3.16 -4.32 -11.97
C LYS A 139 1.69 -3.98 -11.62
N CYS A 140 1.29 -2.71 -11.51
CA CYS A 140 -0.12 -2.32 -11.46
C CYS A 140 -0.71 -2.27 -12.88
N PHE A 141 -1.06 -3.44 -13.42
CA PHE A 141 -1.46 -3.56 -14.83
C PHE A 141 -2.84 -2.97 -15.18
N ASN A 142 -3.64 -2.62 -14.18
CA ASN A 142 -4.92 -1.90 -14.36
C ASN A 142 -4.74 -0.39 -14.58
N ILE A 143 -3.52 0.14 -14.44
CA ILE A 143 -3.24 1.56 -14.61
C ILE A 143 -2.70 1.84 -16.01
N THR A 144 -3.34 2.79 -16.69
CA THR A 144 -2.86 3.34 -17.96
C THR A 144 -2.60 4.83 -17.81
N LEU A 145 -1.33 5.22 -17.75
CA LEU A 145 -0.89 6.62 -17.63
C LEU A 145 -0.99 7.38 -18.95
N SER A 146 -2.19 7.47 -19.50
CA SER A 146 -2.50 8.24 -20.70
C SER A 146 -3.43 9.42 -20.38
N GLY A 147 -3.58 10.35 -21.33
CA GLY A 147 -4.49 11.49 -21.19
C GLY A 147 -4.22 12.35 -19.94
N ASN A 148 -5.29 12.76 -19.27
CA ASN A 148 -5.23 13.67 -18.12
C ASN A 148 -4.52 13.05 -16.91
N LEU A 149 -4.73 11.76 -16.64
CA LEU A 149 -4.12 11.07 -15.52
C LEU A 149 -2.59 11.00 -15.68
N GLY A 150 -2.12 10.61 -16.87
CA GLY A 150 -0.69 10.59 -17.19
C GLY A 150 -0.06 11.99 -17.09
N LYS A 151 -0.72 13.02 -17.65
CA LYS A 151 -0.27 14.41 -17.55
C LYS A 151 -0.16 14.87 -16.09
N ARG A 152 -1.18 14.62 -15.29
CA ARG A 152 -1.23 14.98 -13.87
C ARG A 152 -0.11 14.30 -13.07
N CYS A 153 0.14 13.02 -13.33
CA CYS A 153 1.26 12.31 -12.73
C CYS A 153 2.59 12.96 -13.12
N ALA A 154 2.81 13.26 -14.40
CA ALA A 154 4.05 13.89 -14.88
C ALA A 154 4.29 15.30 -14.30
N GLU A 155 3.22 16.06 -14.02
CA GLU A 155 3.32 17.41 -13.46
C GLU A 155 3.54 17.42 -11.95
N ARG A 156 2.94 16.47 -11.21
CA ARG A 156 2.93 16.47 -9.73
C ARG A 156 3.92 15.50 -9.10
N ILE A 157 4.18 14.36 -9.73
CA ILE A 157 5.02 13.29 -9.17
C ILE A 157 6.44 13.47 -9.68
N LYS A 158 7.37 13.76 -8.76
CA LYS A 158 8.79 13.94 -9.07
C LYS A 158 9.48 12.62 -9.41
N ASN A 159 9.12 11.57 -8.68
CA ASN A 159 9.70 10.23 -8.84
C ASN A 159 8.58 9.25 -9.18
N LEU A 160 8.34 9.02 -10.47
CA LEU A 160 7.33 8.09 -10.97
C LEU A 160 8.00 6.82 -11.49
N ARG A 161 7.57 5.64 -11.01
CA ARG A 161 7.89 4.34 -11.61
C ARG A 161 6.64 3.80 -12.30
N HIS A 162 6.74 3.51 -13.58
CA HIS A 162 5.62 3.08 -14.42
C HIS A 162 5.30 1.59 -14.23
N PRO A 163 4.08 1.13 -14.60
CA PRO A 163 3.69 -0.27 -14.47
C PRO A 163 4.66 -1.29 -15.10
N ASN A 164 5.28 -0.94 -16.23
CA ASN A 164 6.20 -1.81 -16.95
C ASN A 164 7.68 -1.57 -16.65
N ASP A 165 8.01 -0.69 -15.69
CA ASP A 165 9.39 -0.45 -15.31
C ASP A 165 9.99 -1.70 -14.63
N SER A 166 11.28 -1.88 -14.82
CA SER A 166 12.06 -2.96 -14.22
C SER A 166 11.89 -3.01 -12.69
N THR A 167 11.75 -4.22 -12.15
CA THR A 167 11.77 -4.50 -10.71
C THR A 167 13.11 -5.08 -10.22
N HIS A 168 14.22 -4.89 -10.94
CA HIS A 168 15.51 -5.46 -10.55
C HIS A 168 16.10 -4.82 -9.27
N ASP A 169 15.75 -3.57 -8.97
CA ASP A 169 16.09 -2.88 -7.72
C ASP A 169 15.13 -3.23 -6.57
N TYR A 170 14.05 -3.98 -6.85
CA TYR A 170 13.16 -4.52 -5.84
C TYR A 170 13.76 -5.82 -5.30
N GLY A 171 14.61 -5.69 -4.27
CA GLY A 171 15.37 -6.79 -3.66
C GLY A 171 14.53 -7.94 -3.07
N PHE A 172 13.21 -7.77 -2.98
CA PHE A 172 12.32 -8.72 -2.32
C PHE A 172 11.98 -9.97 -3.17
N MET A 173 12.07 -9.91 -4.51
CA MET A 173 11.83 -11.11 -5.34
C MET A 173 12.89 -12.21 -5.17
N ALA A 174 14.11 -11.86 -4.74
CA ALA A 174 15.18 -12.82 -4.48
C ALA A 174 14.93 -13.69 -3.23
N GLU A 175 14.13 -13.19 -2.28
CA GLU A 175 13.84 -13.90 -1.03
C GLU A 175 12.64 -14.87 -1.15
N ILE A 176 11.70 -14.60 -2.07
CA ILE A 176 10.54 -15.50 -2.31
C ILE A 176 10.96 -16.75 -3.08
N SER A 177 11.95 -16.66 -3.97
CA SER A 177 12.48 -17.83 -4.69
C SER A 177 13.16 -18.87 -3.78
N ASP A 178 13.55 -18.48 -2.57
CA ASP A 178 14.16 -19.41 -1.60
C ASP A 178 13.11 -20.22 -0.81
N TYR A 179 11.84 -19.82 -0.86
CA TYR A 179 10.71 -20.58 -0.27
C TYR A 179 10.02 -21.54 -1.26
N GLY A 180 10.45 -21.55 -2.53
CA GLY A 180 9.87 -22.40 -3.59
C GLY A 180 10.54 -23.77 -3.77
N SER A 181 11.46 -24.16 -2.88
CA SER A 181 12.19 -25.43 -2.97
C SER A 181 11.75 -26.42 -1.88
N PHE A 182 10.60 -27.06 -2.06
CA PHE A 182 10.25 -28.31 -1.37
C PHE A 182 9.64 -29.31 -2.34
#